data_AF-A0A1E7LBV1-F1
#
_entry.id   AF-A0A1E7LBV1-F1
#
_cell.length_a   1.000
_cell.length_b   1.000
_cell.length_c   1.000
_cell.angle_alpha   90.00
_cell.angle_beta   90.00
_cell.angle_gamma   90.00
#
_symmetry.space_group_name_H-M   'P 1'
#
loop_
_entity.id
_entity.type
_entity.pdbx_description
1 polymer ?
#
loop_
_entity_poly.entity_id
_entity_poly.type
_entity_poly.pdbx_seq_one_letter_code
_entity_poly.pdbx_strand_id
1 'polypeptide(L)'
;MDEVEIVVAHSERATLRLGEVFLKVDADPARLDAEAEAMSLAPVPTPRVLWRKPSVLAISAVPGATLGRLGGPATGSPAAWAA
;
A
#
# COMPACT_ATOMS: atom_id res chain seq x y z
N MET A 1 -21.89 2.62 -0.09
CA MET A 1 -21.25 2.21 1.17
C MET A 1 -19.86 1.79 0.78
N ASP A 2 -18.82 2.32 1.42
CA ASP A 2 -17.46 1.93 1.08
C ASP A 2 -17.27 0.47 1.51
N GLU A 3 -17.05 -0.40 0.52
CA GLU A 3 -16.81 -1.82 0.76
C GLU A 3 -15.45 -1.99 1.44
N VAL A 4 -15.40 -2.90 2.41
CA VAL A 4 -14.15 -3.30 3.04
C VAL A 4 -13.59 -4.49 2.28
N GLU A 5 -12.48 -4.29 1.58
CA GLU A 5 -11.79 -5.33 0.83
C GLU A 5 -10.56 -5.80 1.61
N ILE A 6 -10.40 -7.12 1.78
CA ILE A 6 -9.15 -7.70 2.26
C ILE A 6 -8.25 -7.91 1.04
N VAL A 7 -7.27 -7.04 0.88
CA VAL A 7 -6.33 -7.08 -0.26
C VAL A 7 -5.36 -8.25 -0.11
N VAL A 8 -4.83 -8.44 1.10
CA VAL A 8 -4.00 -9.58 1.47
C VAL A 8 -4.17 -9.87 2.96
N ALA A 9 -4.16 -11.15 3.32
CA ALA A 9 -4.13 -11.58 4.71
C ALA A 9 -3.29 -12.84 4.85
N HIS A 10 -2.41 -12.85 5.84
CA HIS A 10 -1.69 -14.03 6.30
C HIS A 10 -1.47 -13.94 7.82
N SER A 11 -0.78 -14.92 8.40
CA SER A 11 -0.67 -15.07 9.86
C SER A 11 -0.05 -13.89 10.60
N GLU A 12 0.81 -13.10 9.95
CA GLU A 12 1.56 -12.02 10.60
C GLU A 12 1.02 -10.62 10.31
N ARG A 13 0.33 -10.44 9.18
CA ARG A 13 -0.10 -9.13 8.70
C ARG A 13 -1.25 -9.23 7.71
N ALA A 14 -1.99 -8.14 7.59
CA ALA A 14 -3.07 -8.00 6.62
C ALA A 14 -3.11 -6.57 6.08
N THR A 15 -3.62 -6.42 4.85
CA THR A 15 -3.96 -5.11 4.28
C THR A 15 -5.44 -5.08 3.94
N LEU A 16 -6.14 -4.09 4.47
CA LEU A 16 -7.53 -3.80 4.14
C LEU A 16 -7.59 -2.54 3.26
N ARG A 17 -8.54 -2.51 2.34
CA ARG A 17 -8.89 -1.31 1.56
C ARG A 17 -10.31 -0.87 1.93
N LEU A 18 -10.46 0.43 2.14
CA LEU A 18 -11.72 1.11 2.39
C LEU A 18 -11.77 2.33 1.46
N GLY A 19 -12.34 2.15 0.27
CA GLY A 19 -12.32 3.18 -0.79
C GLY A 19 -10.88 3.58 -1.15
N GLU A 20 -10.51 4.81 -0.84
CA GLU A 20 -9.18 5.40 -1.12
C GLU A 20 -8.21 5.33 0.07
N VAL A 21 -8.54 4.55 1.11
CA VAL A 21 -7.69 4.33 2.29
C VAL A 21 -7.27 2.87 2.37
N PHE A 22 -6.00 2.64 2.69
CA PHE A 22 -5.48 1.31 3.00
C PHE A 22 -5.03 1.25 4.45
N LEU A 23 -5.39 0.17 5.13
CA LEU A 23 -4.94 -0.14 6.50
C LEU A 23 -3.99 -1.32 6.44
N LYS A 24 -2.74 -1.08 6.81
CA LYS A 24 -1.73 -2.13 6.99
C LYS A 24 -1.67 -2.51 8.47
N VAL A 25 -2.08 -3.74 8.78
CA VAL A 25 -2.04 -4.30 10.12
C VAL A 25 -0.85 -5.24 10.21
N ASP A 26 0.02 -5.05 11.19
CA ASP A 26 1.17 -5.92 11.42
C ASP A 26 1.35 -6.14 12.93
N ALA A 27 1.67 -7.38 13.31
CA ALA A 27 1.95 -7.75 14.71
C ALA A 27 3.24 -7.10 15.25
N ASP A 28 4.15 -6.70 14.36
CA ASP A 28 5.43 -6.04 14.70
C ASP A 28 5.38 -4.55 14.36
N PRO A 29 5.32 -3.66 15.36
CA PRO A 29 5.24 -2.21 15.13
C PRO A 29 6.48 -1.65 14.43
N ALA A 30 7.66 -2.27 14.60
CA ALA A 30 8.91 -1.80 14.02
C ALA A 30 8.93 -1.95 12.49
N ARG A 31 8.22 -2.95 11.94
CA ARG A 31 8.07 -3.10 10.49
C ARG A 31 7.24 -1.96 9.88
N LEU A 32 6.22 -1.50 10.60
CA LEU A 32 5.41 -0.35 10.17
C LEU A 32 6.18 0.97 10.29
N ASP A 33 7.05 1.12 11.29
CA ASP A 33 7.97 2.26 11.40
C ASP A 33 8.90 2.32 10.18
N ALA A 34 9.59 1.22 9.90
CA ALA A 34 10.54 1.13 8.79
C ALA A 34 9.84 1.39 7.45
N GLU A 35 8.61 0.92 7.27
CA GLU A 35 7.83 1.19 6.07
C GLU A 35 7.50 2.68 5.91
N ALA A 36 7.03 3.34 6.97
CA ALA A 36 6.70 4.76 6.91
C ALA A 36 7.95 5.62 6.66
N GLU A 37 9.08 5.26 7.27
CA GLU A 37 10.37 5.92 7.01
C GLU A 37 10.80 5.71 5.55
N ALA A 38 10.79 4.48 5.04
CA ALA A 38 11.14 4.18 3.66
C ALA A 38 10.26 4.97 2.66
N MET A 39 8.97 5.09 2.92
CA MET A 39 8.06 5.90 2.10
C MET A 39 8.45 7.38 2.06
N SER A 40 8.99 7.92 3.15
CA SER A 40 9.46 9.31 3.23
C SER A 40 10.77 9.58 2.48
N LEU A 41 11.56 8.54 2.25
CA LEU A 41 12.88 8.61 1.61
C LEU A 41 12.82 8.31 0.11
N ALA A 42 11.72 7.73 -0.37
CA ALA A 42 11.60 7.27 -1.75
C ALA A 42 11.64 8.45 -2.76
N PRO A 43 12.39 8.32 -3.87
CA PRO A 43 12.48 9.38 -4.89
C PRO A 43 11.28 9.39 -5.86
N VAL A 44 10.17 8.78 -5.47
CA VAL A 44 8.94 8.64 -6.27
C VAL A 44 7.72 8.94 -5.40
N PRO A 45 6.56 9.28 -5.98
CA PRO A 45 5.35 9.48 -5.20
C PRO A 45 5.00 8.24 -4.38
N THR A 46 4.86 8.44 -3.06
CA THR A 46 4.42 7.42 -2.11
C THR A 46 3.04 7.75 -1.55
N PRO A 47 2.33 6.76 -0.99
CA PRO A 47 1.10 7.01 -0.25
C PRO A 47 1.31 8.07 0.85
N ARG A 48 0.29 8.89 1.14
CA ARG A 48 0.34 9.75 2.32
C ARG A 48 0.04 8.91 3.55
N VAL A 49 0.84 9.04 4.60
CA VAL A 49 0.48 8.52 5.92
C VAL A 49 -0.63 9.39 6.52
N LEU A 50 -1.80 8.80 6.74
CA LEU A 50 -2.98 9.50 7.27
C LEU A 50 -2.95 9.53 8.80
N TRP A 51 -2.61 8.39 9.40
CA TRP A 51 -2.40 8.24 10.84
C TRP A 51 -1.68 6.92 11.13
N ARG A 52 -1.17 6.81 12.36
CA ARG A 52 -0.50 5.60 12.84
C ARG A 52 -0.93 5.23 14.26
N LYS A 53 -1.05 3.92 14.49
CA LYS A 53 -1.17 3.25 15.79
C LYS A 53 -0.11 2.15 15.86
N PRO A 54 0.23 1.60 17.05
CA PRO A 54 1.31 0.62 17.18
C PRO A 54 1.26 -0.51 16.15
N SER A 55 0.10 -1.14 15.96
CA SER A 55 -0.06 -2.28 15.04
C SER A 55 -0.77 -1.93 13.73
N VAL A 56 -1.02 -0.65 13.45
CA VAL A 56 -1.80 -0.23 12.28
C VAL A 56 -1.25 1.04 11.66
N LEU A 57 -0.96 0.99 10.36
CA LEU A 57 -0.58 2.13 9.55
C LEU A 57 -1.69 2.41 8.52
N ALA A 58 -2.24 3.63 8.54
CA ALA A 58 -3.23 4.06 7.56
C ALA A 58 -2.59 4.95 6.51
N ILE A 59 -2.79 4.60 5.24
CA ILE A 59 -2.24 5.31 4.10
C ILE A 59 -3.30 5.63 3.04
N SER A 60 -3.07 6.68 2.27
CA SER A 60 -3.90 6.98 1.10
C SER A 60 -3.66 6.00 -0.04
N ALA A 61 -4.60 5.90 -0.97
CA ALA A 61 -4.31 5.38 -2.29
C ALA A 61 -3.21 6.24 -2.96
N VAL A 62 -2.39 5.61 -3.79
CA VAL A 62 -1.44 6.33 -4.65
C VAL A 62 -2.16 6.69 -5.95
N PRO A 63 -2.18 7.97 -6.36
CA PRO A 63 -2.73 8.34 -7.65
C PRO A 63 -1.94 7.69 -8.79
N GLY A 64 -2.64 7.09 -9.75
CA GLY A 64 -2.00 6.48 -10.91
C GLY A 64 -2.83 5.36 -11.51
N ALA A 65 -2.28 4.71 -12.52
CA ALA A 65 -2.87 3.55 -13.17
C ALA A 65 -1.99 2.32 -12.96
N THR A 66 -2.59 1.21 -12.57
CA THR A 66 -1.90 -0.08 -12.47
C THR A 66 -1.41 -0.53 -13.84
N LEU A 67 -0.10 -0.70 -14.00
CA LEU A 67 0.53 -1.14 -15.26
C LEU A 67 0.46 -2.65 -15.50
N GLY A 68 0.17 -3.43 -14.47
CA GLY A 68 0.01 -4.87 -14.53
C GLY A 68 -0.39 -5.46 -13.18
N ARG A 69 -0.93 -6.68 -13.20
CA ARG A 69 -1.25 -7.46 -11.99
C ARG A 69 -0.47 -8.76 -12.00
N LEU A 70 -0.02 -9.21 -10.83
CA LEU A 70 0.67 -10.48 -10.70
C LEU A 70 -0.23 -11.63 -11.22
N GLY A 71 0.31 -12.47 -12.10
CA GLY A 71 -0.43 -13.58 -12.73
C GLY A 71 -1.38 -13.16 -13.86
N GLY A 72 -1.47 -11.87 -14.20
CA GLY A 72 -2.26 -11.35 -15.31
C GLY A 72 -1.40 -10.85 -16.48
N PRO A 73 -2.01 -10.52 -17.63
CA PRO A 73 -1.29 -9.90 -18.74
C PRO A 73 -0.76 -8.52 -18.35
N ALA A 74 0.46 -8.19 -18.81
CA ALA A 74 0.98 -6.84 -18.68
C ALA A 74 0.22 -5.90 -19.65
N THR A 75 -0.37 -4.83 -19.14
CA THR A 75 -1.15 -3.85 -19.93
C THR A 75 -0.42 -2.53 -20.15
N GLY A 76 0.63 -2.26 -19.36
CA GLY A 76 1.50 -1.09 -19.53
C GLY A 76 2.52 -1.25 -20.65
N SER A 77 2.87 -0.14 -21.31
CA SER A 77 3.97 -0.12 -22.28
C SER A 77 5.33 -0.21 -21.56
N PRO A 78 6.40 -0.68 -22.22
CA PRO A 78 7.75 -0.70 -21.63
C PRO A 78 8.20 0.68 -21.13
N ALA A 79 7.83 1.75 -21.82
CA ALA A 79 8.14 3.13 -21.41
C ALA A 79 7.45 3.53 -20.10
N ALA A 80 6.26 2.99 -19.79
CA ALA A 80 5.56 3.27 -18.55
C ALA A 80 6.26 2.71 -17.31
N TRP A 81 7.16 1.72 -17.49
CA TRP A 81 7.94 1.11 -16.40
C TRP A 81 9.25 1.85 -16.09
N ALA A 82 9.65 2.82 -16.90
CA ALA A 82 10.93 3.52 -16.77
C ALA A 82 10.93 4.65 -15.73
N ALA A 83 10.04 4.56 -14.72
CA ALA A 83 9.90 5.56 -13.66
C ALA A 83 11.19 5.76 -12.85
#